data_AF-A0A4Y2DMQ3-F1
#
_entry.id   AF-A0A4Y2DMQ3-F1
#
_cell.length_a   1.000
_cell.length_b   1.000
_cell.length_c   1.000
_cell.angle_alpha   90.00
_cell.angle_beta   90.00
_cell.angle_gamma   90.00
#
_symmetry.space_group_name_H-M   'P 1'
#
loop_
_entity.id
_entity.type
_entity.pdbx_description
1 polymer ?
#
loop_
_entity_poly.entity_id
_entity_poly.type
_entity_poly.pdbx_seq_one_letter_code
_entity_poly.pdbx_strand_id
1 'polypeptide(L)'
;MKVHILFLSLAVVMVVANETEDCPENKTYGSFGDCPESCYSLTHPRQACTMKINYGCRCEESYVLLRNMEFTSDCIKSEDCPNES
;
A
#
# COMPACT_ATOMS: atom_id res chain seq x y z
N MET A 1 29.41 -45.77 34.50
CA MET A 1 28.53 -45.35 33.39
C MET A 1 28.13 -43.91 33.64
N LYS A 2 28.68 -42.94 32.89
CA LYS A 2 28.35 -41.51 33.02
C LYS A 2 27.57 -41.13 31.77
N VAL A 3 26.25 -41.00 31.92
CA VAL A 3 25.33 -40.62 30.85
C VAL A 3 25.48 -39.12 30.64
N HIS A 4 26.04 -38.72 29.51
CA HIS A 4 26.06 -37.33 29.07
C HIS A 4 24.69 -36.99 28.47
N ILE A 5 23.82 -36.35 29.26
CA ILE A 5 22.55 -35.82 28.77
C ILE A 5 22.86 -34.51 28.03
N LEU A 6 23.13 -34.60 26.74
CA LEU A 6 23.14 -33.45 25.84
C LEU A 6 21.68 -33.00 25.64
N PHE A 7 21.25 -32.00 26.42
CA PHE A 7 20.01 -31.28 26.18
C PHE A 7 20.19 -30.43 24.91
N LEU A 8 19.87 -31.01 23.75
CA LEU A 8 19.64 -30.28 22.51
C LEU A 8 18.31 -29.53 22.65
N SER A 9 18.33 -28.34 23.25
CA SER A 9 17.18 -27.44 23.25
C SER A 9 17.01 -26.89 21.83
N LEU A 10 16.15 -27.54 21.05
CA LEU A 10 15.59 -27.00 19.82
C LEU A 10 14.71 -25.80 20.22
N ALA A 11 15.27 -24.60 20.17
CA ALA A 11 14.49 -23.37 20.29
C ALA A 11 13.66 -23.24 19.01
N VAL A 12 12.40 -23.68 19.06
CA VAL A 12 11.44 -23.39 18.00
C VAL A 12 11.10 -21.91 18.12
N VAL A 13 11.76 -21.09 17.30
CA VAL A 13 11.42 -19.67 17.15
C VAL A 13 10.12 -19.62 16.36
N MET A 14 9.00 -19.46 17.06
CA MET A 14 7.74 -19.11 16.39
C MET A 14 7.86 -17.65 15.91
N VAL A 15 8.08 -17.48 14.61
CA VAL A 15 7.93 -16.17 13.96
C VAL A 15 6.42 -15.88 13.95
N VAL A 16 6.00 -14.97 14.82
CA VAL A 16 4.67 -14.39 14.76
C VAL A 16 4.72 -13.38 13.62
N ALA A 17 4.16 -13.74 12.46
CA ALA A 17 3.92 -12.78 11.40
C ALA A 17 2.90 -11.76 11.94
N ASN A 18 3.39 -10.58 12.29
CA ASN A 18 2.54 -9.47 12.64
C ASN A 18 1.93 -8.98 11.32
N GLU A 19 0.68 -9.34 11.03
CA GLU A 19 -0.08 -8.71 9.95
C GLU A 19 -0.40 -7.27 10.37
N THR A 20 0.62 -6.40 10.37
CA THR A 20 0.36 -5.01 10.02
C THR A 20 -0.24 -5.08 8.61
N GLU A 21 -1.32 -4.35 8.36
CA GLU A 21 -1.82 -4.13 7.01
C GLU A 21 -0.72 -3.40 6.23
N ASP A 22 0.28 -4.13 5.77
CA ASP A 22 1.45 -3.59 5.09
C ASP A 22 0.97 -3.12 3.74
N CYS A 23 0.72 -1.81 3.67
CA CYS A 23 0.39 -1.19 2.41
C CYS A 23 1.57 -1.35 1.44
N PRO A 24 1.28 -1.52 0.13
CA PRO A 24 2.32 -1.54 -0.89
C PRO A 24 3.20 -0.28 -0.85
N GLU A 25 4.32 -0.32 -1.57
CA GLU A 25 5.23 0.83 -1.68
C GLU A 25 4.48 2.12 -2.06
N ASN A 26 4.87 3.23 -1.43
CA ASN A 26 4.27 4.57 -1.60
C ASN A 26 2.78 4.63 -1.23
N LYS A 27 2.29 3.68 -0.43
CA LYS A 27 0.95 3.71 0.15
C LYS A 27 1.02 3.66 1.67
N THR A 28 0.06 4.33 2.29
CA THR A 28 -0.14 4.33 3.74
C THR A 28 -1.58 4.00 4.08
N TYR A 29 -1.80 3.32 5.21
CA TYR A 29 -3.15 3.01 5.66
C TYR A 29 -3.83 4.27 6.20
N GLY A 30 -5.04 4.56 5.73
CA GLY A 30 -5.80 5.72 6.20
C GLY A 30 -7.14 5.90 5.51
N SER A 31 -7.77 7.05 5.76
CA SER A 31 -9.00 7.45 5.09
C SER A 31 -8.71 8.14 3.76
N PHE A 32 -9.56 7.90 2.76
CA PHE A 32 -9.46 8.53 1.43
C PHE A 32 -10.84 8.75 0.80
N GLY A 33 -10.94 9.75 -0.07
CA GLY A 33 -12.15 10.04 -0.84
C GLY A 33 -12.37 9.08 -2.00
N ASP A 34 -13.56 9.12 -2.61
CA ASP A 34 -13.91 8.27 -3.75
C ASP A 34 -13.30 8.72 -5.10
N CYS A 35 -12.69 9.91 -5.15
CA CYS A 35 -11.94 10.43 -6.29
C CYS A 35 -10.46 10.66 -5.94
N PRO A 36 -9.62 9.61 -5.99
CA PRO A 36 -8.19 9.74 -5.76
C PRO A 36 -7.54 10.56 -6.87
N GLU A 37 -6.38 11.15 -6.57
CA GLU A 37 -5.51 11.70 -7.60
C GLU A 37 -4.88 10.53 -8.38
N SER A 38 -4.89 10.64 -9.70
CA SER A 38 -4.30 9.70 -10.64
C SER A 38 -3.60 10.44 -11.78
N CYS A 39 -2.71 9.78 -12.51
CA CYS A 39 -2.08 10.35 -13.71
C CYS A 39 -3.11 10.92 -14.70
N TYR A 40 -4.21 10.20 -14.92
CA TYR A 40 -5.32 10.68 -15.76
C TYR A 40 -5.95 11.96 -15.22
N SER A 41 -6.19 12.05 -13.90
CA SER A 41 -6.85 13.19 -13.27
C SER A 41 -6.00 14.47 -13.24
N LEU A 42 -4.69 14.37 -13.51
CA LEU A 42 -3.80 15.53 -13.60
C LEU A 42 -3.98 16.29 -14.92
N THR A 43 -4.39 15.59 -15.98
CA THR A 43 -4.55 16.15 -17.33
C THR A 43 -6.02 16.29 -17.75
N HIS A 44 -6.93 15.66 -17.02
CA HIS A 44 -8.37 15.67 -17.31
C HIS A 44 -9.18 16.31 -16.18
N PRO A 45 -10.35 16.90 -16.49
CA PRO A 45 -11.28 17.35 -15.47
C PRO A 45 -11.63 16.21 -14.51
N ARG A 46 -11.59 16.49 -13.20
CA ARG A 46 -12.02 15.53 -12.18
C ARG A 46 -13.49 15.18 -12.38
N GLN A 47 -13.81 13.90 -12.24
CA GLN A 47 -15.20 13.45 -12.19
C GLN A 47 -15.87 14.02 -10.94
N ALA A 48 -17.20 14.16 -10.98
CA ALA A 48 -17.96 14.59 -9.82
C ALA A 48 -17.85 13.54 -8.71
N CYS A 49 -17.30 13.94 -7.56
CA CYS A 49 -17.07 13.06 -6.42
C CYS A 49 -18.30 13.04 -5.52
N THR A 50 -18.63 11.86 -4.99
CA THR A 50 -19.81 11.68 -4.13
C THR A 50 -19.54 12.08 -2.67
N MET A 51 -18.31 12.55 -2.37
CA MET A 51 -17.83 12.88 -1.01
C MET A 51 -17.82 11.67 -0.07
N LYS A 52 -17.87 10.46 -0.63
CA LYS A 52 -17.79 9.22 0.14
C LYS A 52 -16.36 9.04 0.67
N ILE A 53 -16.26 8.79 1.98
CA ILE A 53 -15.01 8.44 2.64
C ILE A 53 -14.88 6.91 2.72
N ASN A 54 -13.73 6.39 2.33
CA ASN A 54 -13.33 4.98 2.43
C ASN A 54 -12.09 4.86 3.34
N TYR A 55 -11.75 3.64 3.74
CA TYR A 55 -10.57 3.31 4.55
C TYR A 55 -9.77 2.19 3.90
N GLY A 56 -8.45 2.25 4.00
CA GLY A 56 -7.52 1.27 3.41
C GLY A 56 -6.20 1.92 2.98
N CYS A 57 -5.46 1.24 2.10
CA CYS A 57 -4.21 1.77 1.56
C CYS A 57 -4.46 2.87 0.52
N ARG A 58 -4.07 4.10 0.87
CA ARG A 58 -4.07 5.26 -0.04
C ARG A 58 -2.65 5.60 -0.46
N CYS A 59 -2.48 6.27 -1.60
CA CYS A 59 -1.18 6.84 -1.93
C CYS A 59 -0.72 7.81 -0.84
N GLU A 60 0.57 7.79 -0.55
CA GLU A 60 1.22 8.80 0.27
C GLU A 60 1.04 10.20 -0.32
N GLU A 61 1.26 11.22 0.50
CA GLU A 61 1.28 12.60 0.02
C GLU A 61 2.34 12.75 -1.08
N SER A 62 2.04 13.51 -2.13
CA SER A 62 2.84 13.69 -3.36
C SER A 62 2.88 12.51 -4.34
N TYR A 63 2.23 11.38 -4.04
CA TYR A 63 2.05 10.28 -4.98
C TYR A 63 0.61 10.22 -5.51
N VAL A 64 0.48 9.80 -6.76
CA VAL A 64 -0.80 9.64 -7.46
C VAL A 64 -0.96 8.21 -7.97
N LEU A 65 -2.19 7.76 -8.15
CA LEU A 65 -2.45 6.46 -8.77
C LEU A 65 -1.97 6.44 -10.22
N LEU A 66 -1.25 5.40 -10.59
CA LEU A 66 -0.87 5.16 -11.98
C LEU A 66 -2.12 5.02 -12.87
N ARG A 67 -3.13 4.27 -12.39
CA ARG A 67 -4.37 4.02 -13.14
C ARG A 67 -5.55 4.75 -12.51
N ASN A 68 -6.38 5.34 -13.36
CA ASN A 68 -7.51 6.15 -12.91
C ASN A 68 -8.54 5.31 -12.12
N MET A 69 -8.93 5.80 -10.94
CA MET A 69 -9.94 5.17 -10.07
C MET A 69 -9.63 3.72 -9.64
N GLU A 70 -8.40 3.23 -9.85
CA GLU A 70 -7.97 1.89 -9.46
C GLU A 70 -7.06 1.99 -8.23
N PHE A 71 -7.64 1.97 -7.03
CA PHE A 71 -6.91 2.15 -5.76
C PHE A 71 -5.83 1.09 -5.49
N THR A 72 -5.93 -0.07 -6.14
CA THR A 72 -4.94 -1.15 -6.10
C THR A 72 -3.75 -0.91 -7.03
N SER A 73 -3.83 0.05 -7.96
CA SER A 73 -2.71 0.40 -8.84
C SER A 73 -1.56 1.04 -8.08
N ASP A 74 -0.36 0.96 -8.65
CA ASP A 74 0.84 1.54 -8.08
C ASP A 74 0.69 3.05 -7.86
N CYS A 75 1.37 3.56 -6.83
CA CYS A 75 1.46 4.99 -6.55
C CYS A 75 2.82 5.49 -7.01
N ILE A 76 2.80 6.43 -7.95
CA ILE A 76 4.00 7.03 -8.55
C ILE A 76 3.97 8.54 -8.37
N LYS A 77 5.12 9.19 -8.53
CA LYS A 77 5.15 10.65 -8.54
C LYS A 77 4.47 11.17 -9.80
N SER A 78 3.83 12.33 -9.70
CA SER A 78 3.16 12.98 -10.83
C SER A 78 4.09 13.24 -12.04
N GLU A 79 5.39 13.46 -11.79
CA GLU A 79 6.42 13.66 -12.81
C GLU A 79 6.77 12.39 -13.59
N ASP A 80 6.51 11.21 -13.00
CA ASP A 80 6.77 9.91 -13.60
C ASP A 80 5.56 9.35 -14.35
N CYS A 81 4.44 10.10 -14.40
CA CYS A 81 3.25 9.67 -15.10
C CYS A 81 3.57 9.42 -16.59
N PRO A 82 3.07 8.31 -17.17
CA PRO A 82 3.26 8.06 -18.59
C PRO A 82 2.59 9.19 -19.37
N ASN A 83 3.31 9.77 -20.34
CA ASN A 83 2.69 10.68 -21.29
C ASN A 83 1.65 9.88 -22.06
N GLU A 84 0.39 10.29 -21.95
CA GLU A 84 -0.72 9.76 -22.75
C GLU A 84 -0.40 10.07 -24.23
N SER A 85 0.24 9.11 -24.92
CA SER A 85 0.58 9.18 -26.35
C SER A 85 -0.58 8.71 -27.21
#